data_AF-A0A6G1JVF9-F1
#
_entry.id   AF-A0A6G1JVF9-F1
#
_cell.length_a   1.000
_cell.length_b   1.000
_cell.length_c   1.000
_cell.angle_alpha   90.00
_cell.angle_beta   90.00
_cell.angle_gamma   90.00
#
_symmetry.space_group_name_H-M   'P 1'
#
loop_
_entity.id
_entity.type
_entity.pdbx_description
1 polymer ?
#
loop_
_entity_poly.entity_id
_entity_poly.type
_entity_poly.pdbx_seq_one_letter_code
_entity_poly.pdbx_strand_id
1 'polypeptide(L)'
;MPPPGAIPPGYMTGEILPIPPPYMQRKVLPAGVDTNIRPYTIFFSYMLLCFSLTVFIIIKLLKSYSVLAKSTTVRAPQRKHVQYFAFLALCSLGTTWYYMFRYFQTSYNLWFTWRSIYEVDPAKHHWGLWLKETSLFREAWETAILCDEFVPPCCSLEPITTSCSIINQDTSAKVAWSVVPYLLGTDDYYHTPGFMTVLLAPHVALLILPLARTALPLKDFTDDNVEFAEGVYTYLWGTTVVGGILLGLRTTVATYNWNGFQGIPHALFEHPAISSVGFDVIFCWISWAVWCRTQLQKSDSPFVNERERKRAKWSTSGSGTAVMGGDKSEVRRR
;
A
#
# COMPACT_ATOMS: atom_id res chain seq x y z
N MET A 1 -21.75 33.76 3.19
CA MET A 1 -22.47 32.59 2.67
C MET A 1 -21.44 31.61 2.15
N PRO A 2 -21.52 30.31 2.47
CA PRO A 2 -20.58 29.33 1.92
C PRO A 2 -20.68 29.28 0.39
N PRO A 3 -19.57 29.03 -0.32
CA PRO A 3 -19.58 28.94 -1.77
C PRO A 3 -20.49 27.78 -2.23
N PRO A 4 -21.25 27.94 -3.33
CA PRO A 4 -22.08 26.87 -3.87
C PRO A 4 -21.24 25.60 -4.10
N GLY A 5 -21.64 24.47 -3.50
CA GLY A 5 -20.96 23.18 -3.62
C GLY A 5 -20.04 22.77 -2.45
N ALA A 6 -19.84 23.63 -1.45
CA ALA A 6 -19.04 23.29 -0.25
C ALA A 6 -19.76 22.37 0.76
N ILE A 7 -21.04 22.14 0.55
CA ILE A 7 -21.89 21.33 1.43
C ILE A 7 -21.96 19.94 0.82
N PRO A 8 -21.58 18.87 1.54
CA PRO A 8 -21.62 17.50 1.02
C PRO A 8 -23.02 17.19 0.47
N PRO A 9 -23.14 16.47 -0.66
CA PRO A 9 -24.41 16.25 -1.36
C PRO A 9 -25.52 15.52 -0.57
N GLY A 10 -25.29 15.12 0.68
CA GLY A 10 -26.32 14.61 1.60
C GLY A 10 -26.99 15.65 2.51
N TYR A 11 -26.54 16.91 2.52
CA TYR A 11 -27.13 17.98 3.36
C TYR A 11 -28.14 18.87 2.62
N MET A 12 -28.35 18.63 1.31
CA MET A 12 -29.18 19.48 0.44
C MET A 12 -30.52 18.83 0.05
N THR A 13 -30.75 17.55 0.38
CA THR A 13 -32.00 16.86 0.05
C THR A 13 -33.10 17.22 1.04
N GLY A 14 -33.79 18.33 0.76
CA GLY A 14 -35.24 18.47 0.94
C GLY A 14 -35.79 18.83 2.33
N GLU A 15 -35.08 18.57 3.42
CA GLU A 15 -35.46 19.08 4.74
C GLU A 15 -34.40 20.06 5.22
N ILE A 16 -34.82 21.27 5.59
CA ILE A 16 -33.98 22.28 6.25
C ILE A 16 -33.59 21.70 7.61
N LEU A 17 -32.62 20.78 7.63
CA LEU A 17 -32.05 20.33 8.89
C LEU A 17 -31.28 21.54 9.43
N PRO A 18 -31.62 22.03 10.63
CA PRO A 18 -30.93 23.16 11.23
C PRO A 18 -29.44 22.83 11.24
N ILE A 19 -28.62 23.80 10.81
CA ILE A 19 -27.16 23.77 10.93
C ILE A 19 -26.85 23.11 12.28
N PRO A 20 -26.07 22.02 12.33
CA PRO A 20 -25.91 21.25 13.55
C PRO A 20 -25.60 22.21 14.72
N PRO A 21 -26.38 22.16 15.83
CA PRO A 21 -26.20 23.05 16.97
C PRO A 21 -24.76 23.19 17.51
N PRO A 22 -23.85 22.18 17.38
CA PRO A 22 -22.47 22.33 17.83
C PRO A 22 -21.72 23.51 17.22
N TYR A 23 -22.12 23.98 16.02
CA TYR A 23 -21.44 25.10 15.35
C TYR A 23 -21.88 26.48 15.85
N MET A 24 -22.95 26.56 16.64
CA MET A 24 -23.45 27.84 17.18
C MET A 24 -22.96 28.15 18.60
N GLN A 25 -22.55 27.14 19.38
CA GLN A 25 -22.04 27.36 20.73
C GLN A 25 -20.56 27.76 20.70
N ARG A 26 -20.29 29.07 20.69
CA ARG A 26 -18.94 29.66 20.85
C ARG A 26 -18.32 29.20 22.17
N LYS A 27 -17.33 28.31 22.11
CA LYS A 27 -16.32 28.24 23.18
C LYS A 27 -15.19 29.19 22.79
N VAL A 28 -15.02 30.25 23.56
CA VAL A 28 -13.84 31.14 23.41
C VAL A 28 -12.61 30.26 23.60
N LEU A 29 -11.73 30.23 22.59
CA LEU A 29 -10.51 29.44 22.68
C LEU A 29 -9.64 30.02 23.80
N PRO A 30 -9.12 29.18 24.71
CA PRO A 30 -8.14 29.63 25.70
C PRO A 30 -6.93 30.25 24.99
N ALA A 31 -6.38 31.32 25.56
CA ALA A 31 -5.16 31.92 25.04
C ALA A 31 -4.03 30.88 24.98
N GLY A 32 -3.38 30.76 23.81
CA GLY A 32 -2.26 29.82 23.60
C GLY A 32 -2.63 28.46 23.00
N VAL A 33 -3.91 28.18 22.69
CA VAL A 33 -4.30 26.93 21.99
C VAL A 33 -3.87 26.90 20.52
N ASP A 34 -3.59 28.06 19.91
CA ASP A 34 -3.22 28.18 18.50
C ASP A 34 -1.72 27.93 18.21
N THR A 35 -1.02 27.18 19.06
CA THR A 35 0.37 26.81 18.76
C THR A 35 0.41 25.84 17.59
N ASN A 36 0.82 26.33 16.41
CA ASN A 36 0.95 25.53 15.19
C ASN A 36 2.13 24.53 15.23
N ILE A 37 2.97 24.56 16.29
CA ILE A 37 4.23 23.81 16.37
C ILE A 37 4.00 22.29 16.27
N ARG A 38 3.14 21.74 17.14
CA ARG A 38 2.88 20.29 17.19
C ARG A 38 2.43 19.72 15.84
N PRO A 39 1.38 20.25 15.17
CA PRO A 39 0.96 19.72 13.88
C PRO A 39 2.03 19.85 12.80
N TYR A 40 2.76 20.96 12.75
CA TYR A 40 3.87 21.11 11.80
C TYR A 40 4.95 20.07 12.04
N THR A 41 5.37 19.87 13.28
CA THR A 41 6.40 18.87 13.60
C THR A 41 5.97 17.48 13.12
N ILE A 42 4.73 17.09 13.39
CA ILE A 42 4.24 15.76 12.99
C ILE A 42 4.17 15.66 11.47
N PHE A 43 3.57 16.64 10.81
CA PHE A 43 3.44 16.66 9.36
C PHE A 43 4.80 16.65 8.64
N PHE A 44 5.72 17.55 9.01
CA PHE A 44 7.04 17.61 8.39
C PHE A 44 7.92 16.41 8.74
N SER A 45 7.79 15.85 9.95
CA SER A 45 8.52 14.62 10.32
C SER A 45 8.07 13.43 9.47
N TYR A 46 6.77 13.30 9.21
CA TYR A 46 6.22 12.28 8.32
C TYR A 46 6.74 12.45 6.89
N MET A 47 6.69 13.67 6.36
CA MET A 47 7.19 13.98 5.01
C MET A 47 8.69 13.68 4.89
N LEU A 48 9.47 14.08 5.89
CA LEU A 48 10.90 13.81 5.94
C LEU A 48 11.19 12.31 6.03
N LEU A 49 10.39 11.55 6.78
CA LEU A 49 10.50 10.10 6.88
C LEU A 49 10.23 9.44 5.52
N CYS A 50 9.13 9.79 4.84
CA CYS A 50 8.80 9.26 3.51
C CYS A 50 9.91 9.57 2.47
N PHE A 51 10.44 10.80 2.51
CA PHE A 51 11.55 11.21 1.66
C PHE A 51 12.82 10.42 1.96
N SER A 52 13.18 10.32 3.24
CA SER A 52 14.38 9.61 3.69
C SER A 52 14.33 8.13 3.34
N LEU A 53 13.16 7.50 3.50
CA LEU A 53 12.93 6.11 3.13
C LEU A 53 13.06 5.90 1.62
N THR A 54 12.50 6.81 0.82
CA THR A 54 12.63 6.78 -0.66
C THR A 54 14.09 6.89 -1.09
N VAL A 55 14.82 7.86 -0.52
CA VAL A 55 16.25 8.06 -0.79
C VAL A 55 17.05 6.83 -0.36
N PHE A 56 16.77 6.28 0.82
CA PHE A 56 17.42 5.07 1.32
C PHE A 56 17.22 3.87 0.38
N ILE A 57 15.99 3.63 -0.09
CA ILE A 57 15.67 2.57 -1.05
C ILE A 57 16.46 2.79 -2.35
N ILE A 58 16.47 4.02 -2.89
CA ILE A 58 17.21 4.33 -4.12
C ILE A 58 18.71 4.08 -3.95
N ILE A 59 19.32 4.55 -2.84
CA ILE A 59 20.74 4.34 -2.56
C ILE A 59 21.06 2.85 -2.44
N LYS A 60 20.23 2.09 -1.69
CA LYS A 60 20.39 0.63 -1.55
C LYS A 60 20.29 -0.07 -2.90
N LEU A 61 19.33 0.30 -3.73
CA LEU A 61 19.12 -0.27 -5.05
C LEU A 61 20.32 0.03 -5.98
N LEU A 62 20.85 1.25 -5.95
CA LEU A 62 22.07 1.62 -6.69
C LEU A 62 23.32 0.89 -6.17
N LYS A 63 23.45 0.71 -4.85
CA LYS A 63 24.57 -0.03 -4.26
C LYS A 63 24.51 -1.50 -4.64
N SER A 64 23.36 -2.14 -4.49
CA SER A 64 23.13 -3.52 -4.93
C SER A 64 23.42 -3.69 -6.41
N TYR A 65 22.97 -2.75 -7.25
CA TYR A 65 23.31 -2.72 -8.67
C TYR A 65 24.83 -2.69 -8.90
N SER A 66 25.56 -1.83 -8.19
CA SER A 66 27.01 -1.70 -8.34
C SER A 66 27.78 -2.97 -7.95
N VAL A 67 27.28 -3.69 -6.94
CA VAL A 67 27.87 -4.96 -6.49
C VAL A 67 27.58 -6.07 -7.50
N LEU A 68 26.34 -6.18 -7.97
CA LEU A 68 25.95 -7.15 -9.00
C LEU A 68 26.68 -6.90 -10.32
N ALA A 69 26.89 -5.64 -10.71
CA ALA A 69 27.61 -5.28 -11.93
C ALA A 69 29.08 -5.73 -11.92
N LYS A 70 29.69 -5.93 -10.74
CA LYS A 70 31.06 -6.43 -10.59
C LYS A 70 31.13 -7.96 -10.57
N SER A 71 30.03 -8.65 -10.26
CA SER A 71 30.01 -10.11 -10.18
C SER A 71 29.95 -10.74 -11.57
N THR A 72 30.99 -11.49 -11.95
CA THR A 72 31.07 -12.17 -13.26
C THR A 72 30.08 -13.33 -13.39
N THR A 73 29.57 -13.86 -12.27
CA THR A 73 28.74 -15.08 -12.27
C THR A 73 27.25 -14.84 -12.53
N VAL A 74 26.77 -13.59 -12.39
CA VAL A 74 25.35 -13.25 -12.55
C VAL A 74 25.21 -12.14 -13.59
N ARG A 75 24.35 -12.34 -14.60
CA ARG A 75 24.03 -11.31 -15.59
C ARG A 75 23.38 -10.12 -14.89
N ALA A 76 24.13 -9.03 -14.74
CA ALA A 76 23.64 -7.82 -14.11
C ALA A 76 22.43 -7.25 -14.89
N PRO A 77 21.43 -6.68 -14.21
CA PRO A 77 20.36 -5.95 -14.89
C PRO A 77 20.96 -4.78 -15.70
N GLN A 78 20.26 -4.31 -16.73
CA GLN A 78 20.76 -3.15 -17.48
C GLN A 78 20.59 -1.87 -16.63
N ARG A 79 21.61 -0.99 -16.64
CA ARG A 79 21.64 0.26 -15.85
C ARG A 79 20.40 1.15 -16.06
N LYS A 80 19.85 1.13 -17.28
CA LYS A 80 18.67 1.91 -17.65
C LYS A 80 17.45 1.56 -16.80
N HIS A 81 17.24 0.28 -16.46
CA HIS A 81 16.10 -0.15 -15.65
C HIS A 81 16.14 0.43 -14.24
N VAL A 82 17.33 0.44 -13.63
CA VAL A 82 17.54 1.03 -12.30
C VAL A 82 17.26 2.54 -12.33
N GLN A 83 17.69 3.22 -13.38
CA GLN A 83 17.42 4.65 -13.56
C GLN A 83 15.92 4.93 -13.73
N TYR A 84 15.21 4.14 -14.55
CA TYR A 84 13.77 4.28 -14.71
C TYR A 84 13.01 4.03 -13.41
N PHE A 85 13.39 3.01 -12.64
CA PHE A 85 12.77 2.74 -11.35
C PHE A 85 12.98 3.87 -10.34
N ALA A 86 14.21 4.38 -10.22
CA ALA A 86 14.52 5.51 -9.35
C ALA A 86 13.76 6.78 -9.78
N PHE A 87 13.68 7.04 -11.09
CA PHE A 87 12.93 8.16 -11.63
C PHE A 87 11.43 8.04 -11.35
N LEU A 88 10.84 6.87 -11.60
CA LEU A 88 9.41 6.61 -11.32
C LEU A 88 9.09 6.77 -9.83
N ALA A 89 9.96 6.30 -8.94
CA ALA A 89 9.81 6.47 -7.50
C ALA A 89 9.82 7.96 -7.08
N LEU A 90 10.74 8.76 -7.65
CA LEU A 90 10.78 10.20 -7.41
C LEU A 90 9.55 10.92 -7.99
N CYS A 91 9.07 10.52 -9.16
CA CYS A 91 7.85 11.06 -9.75
C CYS A 91 6.59 10.72 -8.95
N SER A 92 6.46 9.48 -8.46
CA SER A 92 5.37 9.08 -7.54
C SER A 92 5.42 9.99 -6.30
N LEU A 93 6.54 10.04 -5.59
CA LEU A 93 6.66 10.86 -4.38
C LEU A 93 6.34 12.34 -4.65
N GLY A 94 6.91 12.92 -5.72
CA GLY A 94 6.71 14.32 -6.08
C GLY A 94 5.26 14.65 -6.45
N THR A 95 4.58 13.77 -7.19
CA THR A 95 3.18 13.98 -7.57
C THR A 95 2.25 13.82 -6.38
N THR A 96 2.46 12.80 -5.53
CA THR A 96 1.72 12.61 -4.28
C THR A 96 1.83 13.85 -3.41
N TRP A 97 3.05 14.37 -3.21
CA TRP A 97 3.29 15.59 -2.44
C TRP A 97 2.60 16.81 -3.04
N TYR A 98 2.72 17.02 -4.35
CA TYR A 98 2.07 18.14 -5.04
C TYR A 98 0.56 18.17 -4.78
N TYR A 99 -0.14 17.04 -4.97
CA TYR A 99 -1.57 16.98 -4.74
C TYR A 99 -1.95 17.05 -3.27
N MET A 100 -1.13 16.50 -2.38
CA MET A 100 -1.35 16.60 -0.94
C MET A 100 -1.25 18.06 -0.45
N PHE A 101 -0.24 18.82 -0.91
CA PHE A 101 -0.14 20.25 -0.60
C PHE A 101 -1.31 21.05 -1.18
N ARG A 102 -1.73 20.73 -2.41
CA ARG A 102 -2.91 21.35 -3.02
C ARG A 102 -4.18 21.03 -2.24
N TYR A 103 -4.34 19.81 -1.77
CA TYR A 103 -5.44 19.42 -0.91
C TYR A 103 -5.45 20.22 0.39
N PHE A 104 -4.29 20.37 1.05
CA PHE A 104 -4.19 21.18 2.26
C PHE A 104 -4.52 22.64 2.01
N GLN A 105 -4.06 23.22 0.90
CA GLN A 105 -4.40 24.59 0.53
C GLN A 105 -5.91 24.75 0.31
N THR A 106 -6.54 23.86 -0.44
CA THR A 106 -7.99 23.89 -0.70
C THR A 106 -8.80 23.69 0.59
N SER A 107 -8.44 22.70 1.39
CA SER A 107 -9.11 22.39 2.66
C SER A 107 -8.94 23.53 3.66
N TYR A 108 -7.75 24.14 3.76
CA TYR A 108 -7.51 25.32 4.57
C TYR A 108 -8.34 26.51 4.12
N ASN A 109 -8.37 26.80 2.82
CA ASN A 109 -9.16 27.91 2.27
C ASN A 109 -10.66 27.71 2.52
N LEU A 110 -11.15 26.48 2.38
CA LEU A 110 -12.53 26.15 2.67
C LEU A 110 -12.84 26.36 4.16
N TRP A 111 -12.04 25.75 5.03
CA TRP A 111 -12.15 25.93 6.48
C TRP A 111 -12.07 27.40 6.88
N PHE A 112 -11.11 28.15 6.32
CA PHE A 112 -10.95 29.57 6.57
C PHE A 112 -12.15 30.39 6.11
N THR A 113 -12.75 30.05 4.96
CA THR A 113 -13.99 30.70 4.49
C THR A 113 -15.13 30.47 5.49
N TRP A 114 -15.29 29.25 6.00
CA TRP A 114 -16.26 28.95 7.05
C TRP A 114 -15.95 29.68 8.36
N ARG A 115 -14.68 29.76 8.74
CA ARG A 115 -14.27 30.31 10.04
C ARG A 115 -14.12 31.83 10.07
N SER A 116 -13.85 32.46 8.94
CA SER A 116 -13.75 33.93 8.79
C SER A 116 -15.03 34.66 9.20
N ILE A 117 -16.18 33.98 9.16
CA ILE A 117 -17.48 34.45 9.69
C ILE A 117 -17.40 34.72 11.21
N TYR A 118 -16.44 34.10 11.90
CA TYR A 118 -16.32 34.07 13.35
C TYR A 118 -15.01 34.68 13.86
N GLU A 119 -14.59 35.81 13.26
CA GLU A 119 -13.55 36.73 13.77
C GLU A 119 -12.11 36.16 13.82
N VAL A 120 -11.75 35.24 12.93
CA VAL A 120 -10.37 34.77 12.81
C VAL A 120 -9.53 35.86 12.13
N ASP A 121 -8.43 36.27 12.77
CA ASP A 121 -7.49 37.25 12.22
C ASP A 121 -6.93 36.77 10.87
N PRO A 122 -7.22 37.47 9.75
CA PRO A 122 -6.78 37.07 8.41
C PRO A 122 -5.27 37.22 8.21
N ALA A 123 -4.57 37.99 9.06
CA ALA A 123 -3.13 38.17 8.95
C ALA A 123 -2.34 36.96 9.47
N LYS A 124 -2.98 36.06 10.23
CA LYS A 124 -2.34 34.87 10.81
C LYS A 124 -2.88 33.61 10.17
N HIS A 125 -1.99 32.67 9.89
CA HIS A 125 -2.40 31.35 9.46
C HIS A 125 -2.64 30.42 10.66
N HIS A 126 -3.86 29.88 10.76
CA HIS A 126 -4.33 29.10 11.91
C HIS A 126 -4.32 27.59 11.62
N TRP A 127 -3.18 27.08 11.18
CA TRP A 127 -3.04 25.69 10.73
C TRP A 127 -3.36 24.66 11.83
N GLY A 128 -2.98 24.95 13.08
CA GLY A 128 -3.22 24.04 14.20
C GLY A 128 -4.70 23.90 14.53
N LEU A 129 -5.45 25.00 14.45
CA LEU A 129 -6.90 24.96 14.64
C LEU A 129 -7.59 24.24 13.47
N TRP A 130 -7.18 24.52 12.24
CA TRP A 130 -7.66 23.83 11.04
C TRP A 130 -7.43 22.31 11.11
N LEU A 131 -6.23 21.87 11.47
CA LEU A 131 -5.90 20.44 11.58
C LEU A 131 -6.63 19.74 12.73
N LYS A 132 -6.99 20.47 13.79
CA LYS A 132 -7.77 19.93 14.92
C LYS A 132 -9.24 19.75 14.57
N GLU A 133 -9.81 20.66 13.78
CA GLU A 133 -11.24 20.67 13.45
C GLU A 133 -11.58 19.87 12.20
N THR A 134 -10.62 19.63 11.30
CA THR A 134 -10.87 18.84 10.10
C THR A 134 -11.04 17.36 10.44
N SER A 135 -12.19 16.80 10.06
CA SER A 135 -12.56 15.40 10.33
C SER A 135 -11.56 14.40 9.75
N LEU A 136 -10.90 14.72 8.64
CA LEU A 136 -9.91 13.84 8.03
C LEU A 136 -8.76 13.52 8.98
N PHE A 137 -8.25 14.53 9.68
CA PHE A 137 -7.23 14.31 10.69
C PHE A 137 -7.85 13.70 11.94
N ARG A 138 -9.04 14.14 12.36
CA ARG A 138 -9.70 13.55 13.52
C ARG A 138 -9.91 12.04 13.38
N GLU A 139 -10.41 11.56 12.25
CA GLU A 139 -10.63 10.14 11.98
C GLU A 139 -9.31 9.37 11.83
N ALA A 140 -8.34 9.94 11.09
CA ALA A 140 -7.01 9.33 10.97
C ALA A 140 -6.27 9.27 12.33
N TRP A 141 -6.46 10.28 13.18
CA TRP A 141 -5.85 10.38 14.51
C TRP A 141 -6.57 9.53 15.55
N GLU A 142 -7.89 9.50 15.55
CA GLU A 142 -8.67 8.60 16.41
C GLU A 142 -8.28 7.15 16.08
N THR A 143 -8.10 6.81 14.80
CA THR A 143 -7.59 5.47 14.41
C THR A 143 -6.16 5.22 14.91
N ALA A 144 -5.25 6.18 14.75
CA ALA A 144 -3.86 6.02 15.20
C ALA A 144 -3.72 5.88 16.72
N ILE A 145 -4.52 6.62 17.49
CA ILE A 145 -4.51 6.57 18.95
C ILE A 145 -5.23 5.31 19.45
N LEU A 146 -6.37 4.94 18.85
CA LEU A 146 -7.12 3.75 19.24
C LEU A 146 -6.35 2.46 18.92
N CYS A 147 -5.52 2.43 17.87
CA CYS A 147 -4.63 1.30 17.60
C CYS A 147 -3.53 1.11 18.66
N ASP A 148 -3.19 2.14 19.44
CA ASP A 148 -2.22 2.01 20.55
C ASP A 148 -2.88 1.41 21.81
N GLU A 149 -4.21 1.52 21.93
CA GLU A 149 -5.00 0.98 23.05
C GLU A 149 -5.67 -0.37 22.70
N PHE A 150 -5.88 -0.67 21.41
CA PHE A 150 -6.29 -1.99 20.91
C PHE A 150 -5.07 -2.89 20.66
N VAL A 151 -4.37 -3.25 21.74
CA VAL A 151 -3.95 -4.65 21.87
C VAL A 151 -5.19 -5.38 22.37
N PRO A 152 -5.99 -6.02 21.50
CA PRO A 152 -7.11 -6.79 22.02
C PRO A 152 -6.55 -7.86 22.97
N PRO A 153 -7.11 -8.04 24.17
CA PRO A 153 -7.00 -9.29 24.90
C PRO A 153 -7.78 -10.37 24.14
N CYS A 154 -7.33 -10.72 22.93
CA CYS A 154 -7.71 -11.95 22.25
C CYS A 154 -7.00 -13.12 22.94
N CYS A 155 -7.31 -13.35 24.22
CA CYS A 155 -7.01 -14.59 24.94
C CYS A 155 -7.80 -14.65 26.28
N SER A 156 -9.04 -14.16 26.31
CA SER A 156 -10.04 -14.66 27.27
C SER A 156 -11.15 -15.34 26.50
N LEU A 157 -10.76 -16.40 25.79
CA LEU A 157 -11.68 -17.44 25.34
C LEU A 157 -12.25 -18.10 26.59
N GLU A 158 -13.55 -17.96 26.82
CA GLU A 158 -14.29 -18.90 27.65
C GLU A 158 -14.02 -20.34 27.15
N PRO A 159 -13.90 -21.32 28.04
CA PRO A 159 -13.65 -22.71 27.67
C PRO A 159 -14.92 -23.31 27.05
N ILE A 160 -15.12 -23.08 25.75
CA ILE A 160 -16.01 -23.92 24.94
C ILE A 160 -15.25 -25.21 24.66
N THR A 161 -15.32 -26.12 25.63
CA THR A 161 -15.03 -27.53 25.42
C THR A 161 -16.06 -28.08 24.44
N THR A 162 -15.70 -28.23 23.16
CA THR A 162 -15.72 -29.50 22.40
C THR A 162 -15.73 -29.25 20.88
N SER A 163 -14.75 -29.86 20.22
CA SER A 163 -14.75 -30.19 18.78
C SER A 163 -14.77 -29.05 17.76
N CYS A 164 -13.69 -28.25 17.74
CA CYS A 164 -13.24 -27.64 16.49
C CYS A 164 -11.92 -28.31 16.08
N SER A 165 -12.05 -29.47 15.44
CA SER A 165 -10.95 -30.19 14.80
C SER A 165 -10.45 -29.41 13.59
N ILE A 166 -9.18 -28.98 13.64
CA ILE A 166 -8.28 -28.77 12.50
C ILE A 166 -8.94 -28.05 11.31
N ILE A 167 -9.36 -26.81 11.50
CA ILE A 167 -9.36 -25.86 10.38
C ILE A 167 -7.93 -25.34 10.30
N ASN A 168 -7.19 -25.79 9.28
CA ASN A 168 -5.83 -25.35 8.96
C ASN A 168 -5.73 -23.81 9.10
N GLN A 169 -4.77 -23.31 9.88
CA GLN A 169 -4.46 -21.86 9.99
C GLN A 169 -4.25 -21.21 8.61
N ASP A 170 -3.80 -22.00 7.63
CA ASP A 170 -3.66 -21.61 6.23
C ASP A 170 -4.98 -21.21 5.56
N THR A 171 -6.10 -21.82 5.95
CA THR A 171 -7.41 -21.57 5.33
C THR A 171 -8.06 -20.30 5.87
N SER A 172 -7.92 -20.01 7.17
CA SER A 172 -8.50 -18.80 7.77
C SER A 172 -7.85 -17.52 7.24
N ALA A 173 -6.53 -17.55 7.04
CA ALA A 173 -5.82 -16.42 6.43
C ALA A 173 -6.31 -16.19 4.99
N LYS A 174 -6.37 -17.23 4.16
CA LYS A 174 -6.83 -17.12 2.75
C LYS A 174 -8.25 -16.57 2.63
N VAL A 175 -9.17 -17.00 3.50
CA VAL A 175 -10.55 -16.50 3.52
C VAL A 175 -10.58 -15.03 3.92
N ALA A 176 -9.91 -14.63 5.01
CA ALA A 176 -9.87 -13.25 5.47
C ALA A 176 -9.36 -12.29 4.38
N TRP A 177 -8.33 -12.68 3.62
CA TRP A 177 -7.77 -11.85 2.54
C TRP A 177 -8.66 -11.79 1.30
N SER A 178 -9.50 -12.79 1.03
CA SER A 178 -10.43 -12.77 -0.11
C SER A 178 -11.66 -11.87 0.12
N VAL A 179 -12.04 -11.66 1.38
CA VAL A 179 -13.19 -10.83 1.76
C VAL A 179 -12.88 -9.33 1.63
N VAL A 180 -11.61 -8.95 1.84
CA VAL A 180 -11.19 -7.54 1.83
C VAL A 180 -11.42 -6.83 0.47
N PRO A 181 -11.03 -7.39 -0.70
CA PRO A 181 -11.32 -6.78 -2.00
C PRO A 181 -12.81 -6.68 -2.30
N TYR A 182 -13.60 -7.63 -1.81
CA TYR A 182 -15.05 -7.64 -2.01
C TYR A 182 -15.73 -6.51 -1.23
N LEU A 183 -15.36 -6.35 0.05
CA LEU A 183 -15.86 -5.25 0.89
C LEU A 183 -15.47 -3.87 0.36
N LEU A 184 -14.27 -3.74 -0.21
CA LEU A 184 -13.84 -2.51 -0.88
C LEU A 184 -14.68 -2.16 -2.12
N GLY A 185 -15.37 -3.15 -2.71
CA GLY A 185 -16.19 -2.95 -3.89
C GLY A 185 -17.63 -2.52 -3.61
N THR A 186 -18.05 -2.42 -2.34
CA THR A 186 -19.41 -2.01 -1.96
C THR A 186 -19.44 -0.55 -1.52
N ASP A 187 -20.36 0.23 -2.09
CA ASP A 187 -20.46 1.68 -1.82
C ASP A 187 -20.71 1.98 -0.34
N ASP A 188 -21.42 1.09 0.34
CA ASP A 188 -21.72 1.21 1.78
C ASP A 188 -20.47 1.18 2.67
N TYR A 189 -19.39 0.56 2.20
CA TYR A 189 -18.19 0.37 3.00
C TYR A 189 -17.32 1.63 3.09
N TYR A 190 -17.36 2.51 2.08
CA TYR A 190 -16.56 3.74 2.05
C TYR A 190 -16.89 4.71 3.19
N HIS A 191 -18.11 4.61 3.72
CA HIS A 191 -18.58 5.45 4.82
C HIS A 191 -18.35 4.82 6.20
N THR A 192 -17.77 3.62 6.26
CA THR A 192 -17.50 2.95 7.53
C THR A 192 -16.14 3.38 8.10
N PRO A 193 -16.01 3.48 9.44
CA PRO A 193 -14.72 3.79 10.08
C PRO A 193 -13.64 2.73 9.82
N GLY A 194 -14.02 1.53 9.37
CA GLY A 194 -13.10 0.44 9.01
C GLY A 194 -12.35 0.67 7.69
N PHE A 195 -12.80 1.59 6.84
CA PHE A 195 -12.22 1.84 5.51
C PHE A 195 -10.72 2.14 5.57
N MET A 196 -10.28 2.98 6.51
CA MET A 196 -8.87 3.35 6.67
C MET A 196 -7.99 2.15 7.07
N THR A 197 -8.51 1.25 7.89
CA THR A 197 -7.80 0.03 8.29
C THR A 197 -7.56 -0.89 7.10
N VAL A 198 -8.55 -1.00 6.22
CA VAL A 198 -8.44 -1.78 5.00
C VAL A 198 -7.43 -1.18 4.02
N LEU A 199 -7.38 0.16 3.89
CA LEU A 199 -6.33 0.82 3.11
C LEU A 199 -4.94 0.63 3.71
N LEU A 200 -4.82 0.58 5.04
CA LEU A 200 -3.55 0.41 5.74
C LEU A 200 -3.01 -1.03 5.64
N ALA A 201 -3.88 -2.03 5.60
CA ALA A 201 -3.52 -3.45 5.56
C ALA A 201 -2.48 -3.83 4.47
N PRO A 202 -2.64 -3.45 3.18
CA PRO A 202 -1.64 -3.74 2.16
C PRO A 202 -0.33 -3.01 2.42
N HIS A 203 -0.34 -1.80 2.99
CA HIS A 203 0.88 -1.06 3.33
C HIS A 203 1.64 -1.75 4.46
N VAL A 204 0.94 -2.20 5.50
CA VAL A 204 1.49 -2.98 6.60
C VAL A 204 2.08 -4.28 6.08
N ALA A 205 1.32 -5.04 5.28
CA ALA A 205 1.78 -6.31 4.71
C ALA A 205 2.99 -6.14 3.78
N LEU A 206 3.00 -5.11 2.92
CA LEU A 206 4.05 -4.88 1.94
C LEU A 206 5.26 -4.12 2.48
N LEU A 207 5.15 -3.30 3.53
CA LEU A 207 6.28 -2.58 4.12
C LEU A 207 6.90 -3.33 5.29
N ILE A 208 6.10 -3.84 6.22
CA ILE A 208 6.63 -4.44 7.46
C ILE A 208 7.44 -5.68 7.13
N LEU A 209 6.98 -6.50 6.18
CA LEU A 209 7.61 -7.78 5.88
C LEU A 209 9.01 -7.61 5.25
N PRO A 210 9.20 -6.74 4.23
CA PRO A 210 10.53 -6.40 3.74
C PRO A 210 11.39 -5.69 4.79
N LEU A 211 10.84 -4.77 5.58
CA LEU A 211 11.58 -4.09 6.65
C LEU A 211 12.06 -5.08 7.70
N ALA A 212 11.19 -5.97 8.18
CA ALA A 212 11.51 -7.03 9.12
C ALA A 212 12.60 -7.93 8.55
N ARG A 213 12.53 -8.31 7.27
CA ARG A 213 13.57 -9.10 6.60
C ARG A 213 14.91 -8.38 6.50
N THR A 214 14.91 -7.05 6.38
CA THR A 214 16.15 -6.26 6.37
C THR A 214 16.72 -6.00 7.77
N ALA A 215 15.87 -6.00 8.81
CA ALA A 215 16.26 -5.70 10.18
C ALA A 215 16.67 -6.95 10.97
N LEU A 216 16.06 -8.10 10.67
CA LEU A 216 16.33 -9.36 11.37
C LEU A 216 17.57 -10.05 10.78
N PRO A 217 18.48 -10.56 11.63
CA PRO A 217 19.68 -11.24 11.16
C PRO A 217 19.32 -12.61 10.57
N LEU A 218 19.99 -12.99 9.46
CA LEU A 218 19.69 -14.21 8.69
C LEU A 218 19.71 -15.51 9.51
N LYS A 219 20.40 -15.52 10.66
CA LYS A 219 20.48 -16.68 11.55
C LYS A 219 19.14 -17.11 12.14
N ASP A 220 18.16 -16.21 12.22
CA ASP A 220 16.88 -16.48 12.87
C ASP A 220 15.82 -17.00 11.88
N PHE A 221 16.14 -17.04 10.58
CA PHE A 221 15.29 -17.66 9.57
C PHE A 221 15.86 -19.03 9.20
N THR A 222 15.35 -20.09 9.82
CA THR A 222 15.54 -21.46 9.34
C THR A 222 15.05 -21.57 7.89
N ASP A 223 15.83 -22.22 7.02
CA ASP A 223 15.58 -22.29 5.57
C ASP A 223 14.16 -22.79 5.21
N ASP A 224 13.54 -23.60 6.07
CA ASP A 224 12.16 -24.09 5.90
C ASP A 224 11.10 -22.97 5.84
N ASN A 225 11.38 -21.79 6.41
CA ASN A 225 10.46 -20.65 6.40
C ASN A 225 10.54 -19.81 5.11
N VAL A 226 11.54 -20.03 4.25
CA VAL A 226 11.70 -19.25 3.01
C VAL A 226 10.62 -19.63 2.00
N GLU A 227 10.31 -20.92 1.87
CA GLU A 227 9.24 -21.40 0.98
C GLU A 227 7.86 -20.90 1.43
N PHE A 228 7.59 -20.90 2.73
CA PHE A 228 6.35 -20.35 3.28
C PHE A 228 6.23 -18.84 2.99
N ALA A 229 7.30 -18.07 3.26
CA ALA A 229 7.30 -16.64 3.00
C ALA A 229 7.12 -16.33 1.50
N GLU A 230 7.73 -17.11 0.62
CA GLU A 230 7.56 -16.97 -0.83
C GLU A 230 6.13 -17.33 -1.27
N GLY A 231 5.54 -18.40 -0.72
CA GLY A 231 4.15 -18.78 -0.98
C GLY A 231 3.15 -17.72 -0.53
N VAL A 232 3.30 -17.21 0.70
CA VAL A 232 2.47 -16.13 1.25
C VAL A 232 2.64 -14.85 0.44
N TYR A 233 3.86 -14.47 0.08
CA TYR A 233 4.12 -13.28 -0.72
C TYR A 233 3.51 -13.40 -2.12
N THR A 234 3.68 -14.55 -2.78
CA THR A 234 3.11 -14.82 -4.10
C THR A 234 1.59 -14.75 -4.05
N TYR A 235 0.97 -15.31 -3.00
CA TYR A 235 -0.47 -15.25 -2.81
C TYR A 235 -0.98 -13.83 -2.52
N LEU A 236 -0.36 -13.10 -1.58
CA LEU A 236 -0.70 -11.71 -1.26
C LEU A 236 -0.53 -10.80 -2.46
N TRP A 237 0.54 -11.00 -3.23
CA TRP A 237 0.79 -10.27 -4.45
C TRP A 237 -0.27 -10.59 -5.52
N GLY A 238 -0.55 -11.87 -5.76
CA GLY A 238 -1.55 -12.32 -6.72
C GLY A 238 -2.95 -11.80 -6.40
N THR A 239 -3.36 -11.86 -5.13
CA THR A 239 -4.65 -11.33 -4.66
C THR A 239 -4.73 -9.81 -4.79
N THR A 240 -3.66 -9.07 -4.47
CA THR A 240 -3.60 -7.61 -4.64
C THR A 240 -3.73 -7.22 -6.12
N VAL A 241 -3.01 -7.92 -7.01
CA VAL A 241 -3.08 -7.66 -8.46
C VAL A 241 -4.47 -7.98 -9.01
N VAL A 242 -5.03 -9.16 -8.70
CA VAL A 242 -6.36 -9.56 -9.17
C VAL A 242 -7.44 -8.64 -8.62
N GLY A 243 -7.40 -8.34 -7.32
CA GLY A 243 -8.33 -7.41 -6.67
C GLY A 243 -8.24 -6.00 -7.26
N GLY A 244 -7.02 -5.50 -7.48
CA GLY A 244 -6.78 -4.20 -8.12
C GLY A 244 -7.32 -4.12 -9.55
N ILE A 245 -7.13 -5.16 -10.36
CA ILE A 245 -7.67 -5.24 -11.73
C ILE A 245 -9.20 -5.28 -11.69
N LEU A 246 -9.80 -6.11 -10.83
CA LEU A 246 -11.24 -6.26 -10.73
C LEU A 246 -11.92 -4.95 -10.28
N LEU A 247 -11.37 -4.31 -9.24
CA LEU A 247 -11.83 -3.01 -8.77
C LEU A 247 -11.66 -1.95 -9.86
N GLY A 248 -10.49 -1.90 -10.51
CA GLY A 248 -10.22 -0.96 -11.60
C GLY A 248 -11.16 -1.11 -12.80
N LEU A 249 -11.47 -2.36 -13.20
CA LEU A 249 -12.44 -2.62 -14.27
C LEU A 249 -13.85 -2.17 -13.87
N ARG A 250 -14.29 -2.52 -12.65
CA ARG A 250 -15.62 -2.14 -12.16
C ARG A 250 -15.76 -0.61 -12.08
N THR A 251 -14.79 0.09 -11.51
CA THR A 251 -14.83 1.56 -11.41
C THR A 251 -14.74 2.22 -12.78
N THR A 252 -13.93 1.67 -13.70
CA THR A 252 -13.83 2.17 -15.08
C THR A 252 -15.16 2.03 -15.82
N VAL A 253 -15.83 0.87 -15.72
CA VAL A 253 -17.15 0.64 -16.35
C VAL A 253 -18.21 1.58 -15.75
N ALA A 254 -18.24 1.73 -14.43
CA ALA A 254 -19.18 2.64 -13.76
C ALA A 254 -18.97 4.10 -14.21
N THR A 255 -17.72 4.56 -14.25
CA THR A 255 -17.37 5.92 -14.67
C THR A 255 -17.64 6.15 -16.15
N TYR A 256 -17.33 5.15 -16.99
CA TYR A 256 -17.59 5.19 -18.43
C TYR A 256 -19.09 5.29 -18.73
N ASN A 257 -19.93 4.55 -18.00
CA ASN A 257 -21.38 4.64 -18.15
C ASN A 257 -21.95 6.00 -17.73
N TRP A 258 -21.26 6.74 -16.85
CA TRP A 258 -21.73 8.04 -16.39
C TRP A 258 -21.39 9.19 -17.34
N ASN A 259 -20.15 9.25 -17.85
CA ASN A 259 -19.69 10.39 -18.67
C ASN A 259 -18.68 10.00 -19.78
N GLY A 260 -18.67 8.73 -20.20
CA GLY A 260 -17.73 8.21 -21.20
C GLY A 260 -16.27 8.34 -20.78
N PHE A 261 -15.36 8.50 -21.77
CA PHE A 261 -13.93 8.65 -21.51
C PHE A 261 -13.56 9.96 -20.77
N GLN A 262 -14.42 10.97 -20.79
CA GLN A 262 -14.19 12.23 -20.06
C GLN A 262 -14.48 12.09 -18.55
N GLY A 263 -15.27 11.10 -18.15
CA GLY A 263 -15.56 10.83 -16.74
C GLY A 263 -14.32 10.43 -15.94
N ILE A 264 -13.38 9.70 -16.54
CA ILE A 264 -12.16 9.22 -15.87
C ILE A 264 -11.25 10.38 -15.41
N PRO A 265 -10.81 11.30 -16.29
CA PRO A 265 -10.01 12.44 -15.85
C PRO A 265 -10.83 13.34 -14.91
N HIS A 266 -12.14 13.52 -15.16
CA HIS A 266 -12.98 14.30 -14.27
C HIS A 266 -12.98 13.74 -12.85
N ALA A 267 -13.24 12.44 -12.67
CA ALA A 267 -13.22 11.78 -11.36
C ALA A 267 -11.81 11.82 -10.72
N LEU A 268 -10.74 11.64 -11.51
CA LEU A 268 -9.38 11.69 -11.01
C LEU A 268 -8.98 13.08 -10.51
N PHE A 269 -9.49 14.15 -11.13
CA PHE A 269 -9.20 15.54 -10.79
C PHE A 269 -10.28 16.24 -9.98
N GLU A 270 -11.39 15.56 -9.65
CA GLU A 270 -12.53 16.11 -8.92
C GLU A 270 -12.10 16.64 -7.56
N HIS A 271 -11.25 15.89 -6.86
CA HIS A 271 -10.77 16.24 -5.56
C HIS A 271 -9.27 15.97 -5.42
N PRO A 272 -8.45 16.91 -4.91
CA PRO A 272 -7.00 16.75 -4.89
C PRO A 272 -6.52 15.58 -4.00
N ALA A 273 -7.30 15.17 -3.00
CA ALA A 273 -6.98 13.95 -2.25
C ALA A 273 -7.14 12.68 -3.11
N ILE A 274 -8.20 12.62 -3.94
CA ILE A 274 -8.41 11.52 -4.88
C ILE A 274 -7.29 11.50 -5.91
N SER A 275 -6.88 12.67 -6.42
CA SER A 275 -5.75 12.78 -7.35
C SER A 275 -4.45 12.26 -6.72
N SER A 276 -4.14 12.64 -5.47
CA SER A 276 -2.91 12.23 -4.79
C SER A 276 -2.77 10.70 -4.70
N VAL A 277 -3.83 10.02 -4.25
CA VAL A 277 -3.86 8.55 -4.16
C VAL A 277 -3.91 7.91 -5.56
N GLY A 278 -4.71 8.47 -6.47
CA GLY A 278 -4.87 7.95 -7.83
C GLY A 278 -3.56 7.96 -8.62
N PHE A 279 -2.79 9.06 -8.57
CA PHE A 279 -1.50 9.12 -9.23
C PHE A 279 -0.48 8.17 -8.64
N ASP A 280 -0.47 7.98 -7.31
CA ASP A 280 0.43 7.02 -6.68
C ASP A 280 0.18 5.59 -7.18
N VAL A 281 -1.10 5.18 -7.24
CA VAL A 281 -1.52 3.90 -7.81
C VAL A 281 -1.11 3.80 -9.28
N ILE A 282 -1.32 4.84 -10.10
CA ILE A 282 -0.90 4.85 -11.51
C ILE A 282 0.61 4.64 -11.65
N PHE A 283 1.44 5.35 -10.87
CA PHE A 283 2.89 5.18 -10.91
C PHE A 283 3.32 3.80 -10.41
N CYS A 284 2.62 3.24 -9.42
CA CYS A 284 2.82 1.87 -8.97
C CYS A 284 2.59 0.87 -10.12
N TRP A 285 1.47 0.99 -10.85
CA TRP A 285 1.15 0.14 -12.00
C TRP A 285 2.13 0.32 -13.15
N ILE A 286 2.56 1.54 -13.46
CA ILE A 286 3.58 1.81 -14.48
C ILE A 286 4.90 1.13 -14.10
N SER A 287 5.32 1.29 -12.84
CA SER A 287 6.55 0.67 -12.33
C SER A 287 6.49 -0.85 -12.41
N TRP A 288 5.34 -1.44 -12.05
CA TRP A 288 5.10 -2.86 -12.18
C TRP A 288 5.11 -3.33 -13.64
N ALA A 289 4.44 -2.63 -14.55
CA ALA A 289 4.41 -2.97 -15.97
C ALA A 289 5.81 -2.91 -16.60
N VAL A 290 6.61 -1.91 -16.24
CA VAL A 290 8.02 -1.81 -16.65
C VAL A 290 8.80 -3.02 -16.14
N TRP A 291 8.63 -3.38 -14.86
CA TRP A 291 9.29 -4.53 -14.27
C TRP A 291 8.90 -5.85 -14.95
N CYS A 292 7.60 -6.10 -15.18
CA CYS A 292 7.11 -7.28 -15.88
C CYS A 292 7.69 -7.40 -17.29
N ARG A 293 7.73 -6.30 -18.05
CA ARG A 293 8.36 -6.27 -19.38
C ARG A 293 9.84 -6.62 -19.32
N THR A 294 10.55 -6.14 -18.30
CA THR A 294 11.97 -6.48 -18.11
C THR A 294 12.16 -7.97 -17.79
N GLN A 295 11.26 -8.60 -17.05
CA GLN A 295 11.34 -10.04 -16.75
C GLN A 295 11.01 -10.90 -17.97
N LEU A 296 10.00 -10.54 -18.77
CA LEU A 296 9.65 -11.25 -20.00
C LEU A 296 10.79 -11.26 -21.02
N GLN A 297 11.54 -10.15 -21.13
CA GLN A 297 12.73 -10.13 -22.01
C GLN A 297 13.84 -11.09 -21.55
N LYS A 298 13.84 -11.52 -20.28
CA LYS A 298 14.84 -12.45 -19.74
C LYS A 298 14.52 -13.90 -20.12
N SER A 299 13.24 -14.28 -20.16
CA SER A 299 12.81 -15.63 -20.54
C SER A 299 13.07 -15.94 -22.02
N ASP A 300 12.94 -14.93 -22.89
CA ASP A 300 13.12 -15.11 -24.34
C ASP A 300 14.58 -15.20 -24.79
N SER A 301 15.54 -15.10 -23.87
CA SER A 301 16.95 -15.22 -24.24
C SER A 301 17.27 -16.68 -24.61
N PRO A 302 17.66 -16.96 -25.88
CA PRO A 302 17.81 -18.32 -26.41
C PRO A 302 18.81 -19.18 -25.63
N PHE A 303 19.76 -18.54 -24.93
CA PHE A 303 20.74 -19.21 -24.08
C PHE A 303 20.13 -19.91 -22.85
N VAL A 304 19.05 -19.37 -22.27
CA VAL A 304 18.37 -20.02 -21.13
C VAL A 304 17.65 -21.26 -21.62
N ASN A 305 16.92 -21.14 -22.73
CA ASN A 305 16.27 -22.26 -23.40
C ASN A 305 17.28 -23.35 -23.81
N GLU A 306 18.48 -22.99 -24.27
CA GLU A 306 19.48 -23.98 -24.62
C GLU A 306 20.05 -24.70 -23.38
N ARG A 307 20.23 -24.00 -22.25
CA ARG A 307 20.71 -24.61 -21.01
C ARG A 307 19.66 -25.51 -20.36
N GLU A 308 18.39 -25.11 -20.37
CA GLU A 308 17.27 -25.95 -19.91
C GLU A 308 17.05 -27.15 -20.83
N ARG A 309 17.08 -26.95 -22.15
CA ARG A 309 17.04 -28.04 -23.13
C ARG A 309 18.21 -29.01 -22.97
N LYS A 310 19.41 -28.50 -22.66
CA LYS A 310 20.55 -29.35 -22.29
C LYS A 310 20.23 -30.09 -20.99
N ARG A 311 19.85 -29.44 -19.89
CA ARG A 311 19.50 -30.16 -18.64
C ARG A 311 18.43 -31.23 -18.84
N ALA A 312 17.36 -30.94 -19.58
CA ALA A 312 16.31 -31.90 -19.92
C ALA A 312 16.84 -33.11 -20.70
N LYS A 313 17.80 -32.88 -21.62
CA LYS A 313 18.50 -33.93 -22.35
C LYS A 313 19.40 -34.79 -21.44
N TRP A 314 20.07 -34.19 -20.46
CA TRP A 314 20.90 -34.93 -19.50
C TRP A 314 20.06 -35.74 -18.51
N SER A 315 18.90 -35.23 -18.06
CA SER A 315 17.98 -35.97 -17.18
C SER A 315 17.30 -37.14 -17.89
N THR A 316 17.05 -37.06 -19.20
CA THR A 316 16.53 -38.20 -19.98
C THR A 316 17.60 -39.25 -20.30
N SER A 317 18.87 -38.87 -20.47
CA SER A 317 19.96 -39.83 -20.67
C SER A 317 20.41 -40.56 -19.39
N GLY A 318 20.09 -40.03 -18.20
CA GLY A 318 20.49 -40.62 -16.91
C GLY A 318 19.44 -41.53 -16.25
N SER A 319 18.19 -41.52 -16.71
CA SER A 319 17.15 -42.43 -16.23
C SER A 319 17.18 -43.78 -16.96
N GLY A 320 18.37 -44.27 -17.27
CA GLY A 320 18.56 -45.69 -17.52
C GLY A 320 18.44 -46.39 -16.19
N THR A 321 17.30 -47.05 -15.96
CA THR A 321 17.11 -48.08 -14.95
C THR A 321 18.40 -48.88 -14.79
N ALA A 322 19.11 -48.66 -13.70
CA ALA A 322 20.15 -49.56 -13.25
C ALA A 322 19.44 -50.88 -12.95
N VAL A 323 19.38 -51.75 -13.95
CA VAL A 323 19.11 -53.16 -13.75
C VAL A 323 20.21 -53.62 -12.81
N MET A 324 19.84 -53.88 -11.55
CA MET A 324 20.68 -54.57 -10.58
C MET A 324 20.99 -55.96 -11.14
N GLY A 325 22.02 -56.05 -11.98
CA GLY A 325 22.74 -57.27 -12.25
C GLY A 325 23.54 -57.59 -11.00
N GLY A 326 22.93 -58.38 -10.11
CA GLY A 326 23.63 -58.97 -8.98
C GLY A 326 24.68 -59.93 -9.51
N ASP A 327 25.94 -59.51 -9.51
CA ASP A 327 27.05 -60.42 -9.75
C ASP A 327 27.86 -60.62 -8.45
N LYS A 328 27.88 -61.89 -8.06
CA LYS A 328 28.60 -62.41 -6.90
C LYS A 328 30.08 -62.37 -7.24
N SER A 329 30.86 -61.51 -6.57
CA SER A 329 32.32 -61.73 -6.53
C SER A 329 32.85 -61.57 -5.11
N GLU A 330 32.98 -62.76 -4.54
CA GLU A 330 33.86 -63.12 -3.43
C GLU A 330 35.28 -62.61 -3.68
N VAL A 331 35.72 -61.61 -2.91
CA VAL A 331 37.13 -61.20 -2.86
C VAL A 331 37.63 -61.45 -1.44
N ARG A 332 38.18 -62.66 -1.27
CA ARG A 332 39.06 -63.04 -0.19
C ARG A 332 40.44 -62.43 -0.46
N ARG A 333 40.88 -61.45 0.35
CA ARG A 333 42.31 -61.17 0.50
C ARG A 333 42.71 -61.04 1.97
N ARG A 334 43.85 -61.69 2.20
CA ARG A 334 44.57 -62.10 3.40
C ARG A 334 44.74 -61.05 4.48
#